data_AF-A0A5Q3L9G5-F1
#
_entry.id   AF-A0A5Q3L9G5-F1
#
_cell.length_a   1.000
_cell.length_b   1.000
_cell.length_c   1.000
_cell.angle_alpha   90.00
_cell.angle_beta   90.00
_cell.angle_gamma   90.00
#
_symmetry.space_group_name_H-M   'P 1'
#
loop_
_entity.id
_entity.type
_entity.pdbx_description
1 polymer ?
#
loop_
_entity_poly.entity_id
_entity_poly.type
_entity_poly.pdbx_seq_one_letter_code
_entity_poly.pdbx_strand_id
1 'polypeptide(L)'
;MSTVITETKPQVSLRLEGERIIRTAVAHDWGTNIRWKVYRDGKLVHLVPARAKFFYDLADQPAGHYEICLEMWRYTGSHSEDLGKYLEISNRISYELQR
;
A
#
# COMPACT_ATOMS: atom_id res chain seq x y z
N MET A 1 -33.63 -3.58 -13.18
CA MET A 1 -32.58 -2.56 -13.38
C MET A 1 -31.51 -2.81 -12.33
N SER A 2 -30.31 -3.22 -12.73
CA SER A 2 -29.20 -3.43 -11.80
C SER A 2 -28.51 -2.09 -11.57
N THR A 3 -28.63 -1.55 -10.36
CA THR A 3 -27.89 -0.35 -9.95
C THR A 3 -26.40 -0.65 -9.98
N VAL A 4 -25.67 -0.04 -10.91
CA VAL A 4 -24.20 -0.06 -10.90
C VAL A 4 -23.77 0.88 -9.78
N ILE A 5 -23.43 0.32 -8.61
CA ILE A 5 -22.70 1.06 -7.59
C ILE A 5 -21.28 1.23 -8.14
N THR A 6 -20.93 2.42 -8.64
CA THR A 6 -19.53 2.75 -8.94
C THR A 6 -18.81 2.95 -7.61
N GLU A 7 -18.29 1.86 -7.06
CA GLU A 7 -17.51 1.87 -5.84
C GLU A 7 -16.32 2.83 -5.99
N THR A 8 -16.20 3.79 -5.06
CA THR A 8 -15.13 4.79 -5.08
C THR A 8 -13.81 4.14 -4.69
N LYS A 9 -12.72 4.46 -5.40
CA LYS A 9 -11.38 3.92 -5.13
C LYS A 9 -10.88 4.39 -3.74
N PRO A 10 -10.37 3.48 -2.90
CA PRO A 10 -9.78 3.84 -1.62
C PRO A 10 -8.58 4.74 -1.79
N GLN A 11 -8.41 5.64 -0.83
CA GLN A 11 -7.32 6.62 -0.85
C GLN A 11 -6.67 6.75 0.53
N VAL A 12 -5.34 6.85 0.52
CA VAL A 12 -4.51 7.05 1.71
C VAL A 12 -3.37 7.99 1.37
N SER A 13 -3.00 8.86 2.31
CA SER A 13 -1.77 9.65 2.20
C SER A 13 -0.66 9.03 3.04
N LEU A 14 0.54 9.02 2.47
CA LEU A 14 1.79 8.64 3.13
C LEU A 14 2.66 9.87 3.36
N ARG A 15 3.40 9.85 4.46
CA ARG A 15 4.45 10.83 4.78
C ARG A 15 5.63 10.14 5.44
N LEU A 16 6.82 10.67 5.22
CA LEU A 16 8.05 10.25 5.90
C LEU A 16 8.21 11.09 7.18
N GLU A 17 8.42 10.44 8.30
CA GLU A 17 8.75 11.05 9.59
C GLU A 17 9.98 10.33 10.17
N GLY A 18 11.16 10.96 10.04
CA GLY A 18 12.42 10.30 10.37
C GLY A 18 12.60 9.02 9.55
N GLU A 19 12.80 7.89 10.22
CA GLU A 19 12.93 6.56 9.61
C GLU A 19 11.61 5.79 9.56
N ARG A 20 10.46 6.49 9.53
CA ARG A 20 9.15 5.85 9.46
C ARG A 20 8.31 6.42 8.34
N ILE A 21 7.66 5.54 7.59
CA ILE A 21 6.58 5.91 6.67
C ILE A 21 5.28 5.82 7.44
N ILE A 22 4.58 6.94 7.64
CA ILE A 22 3.30 7.01 8.32
C ILE A 22 2.18 7.11 7.30
N ARG A 23 1.08 6.38 7.52
CA ARG A 23 -0.15 6.50 6.73
C ARG A 23 -1.28 7.16 7.50
N THR A 24 -2.17 7.84 6.77
CA THR A 24 -3.47 8.24 7.30
C THR A 24 -4.43 7.04 7.38
N ALA A 25 -5.62 7.27 7.94
CA ALA A 25 -6.77 6.38 7.73
C ALA A 25 -7.10 6.27 6.23
N VAL A 26 -7.72 5.16 5.86
CA VAL A 26 -8.14 4.89 4.48
C VAL A 26 -9.51 5.51 4.25
N ALA A 27 -9.60 6.44 3.30
CA ALA A 27 -10.88 6.93 2.80
C ALA A 27 -11.47 5.91 1.81
N HIS A 28 -12.80 5.76 1.81
CA HIS A 28 -13.53 4.79 0.97
C HIS A 28 -12.99 3.35 1.14
N ASP A 29 -12.77 2.96 2.39
CA ASP A 29 -12.19 1.67 2.74
C ASP A 29 -13.13 0.50 2.42
N TRP A 30 -12.66 -0.45 1.60
CA TRP A 30 -13.41 -1.66 1.24
C TRP A 30 -13.39 -2.77 2.30
N GLY A 31 -12.65 -2.58 3.40
CA GLY A 31 -12.51 -3.61 4.43
C GLY A 31 -11.63 -4.81 4.05
N THR A 32 -11.00 -4.79 2.88
CA THR A 32 -10.17 -5.90 2.37
C THR A 32 -8.70 -5.80 2.79
N ASN A 33 -7.85 -6.72 2.35
CA ASN A 33 -6.44 -6.69 2.73
C ASN A 33 -5.74 -5.41 2.25
N ILE A 34 -4.93 -4.80 3.13
CA ILE A 34 -4.06 -3.66 2.82
C ILE A 34 -2.63 -4.05 3.13
N ARG A 35 -1.70 -3.72 2.25
CA ARG A 35 -0.27 -3.99 2.44
C ARG A 35 0.63 -2.84 2.00
N TRP A 36 1.77 -2.73 2.66
CA TRP A 36 2.92 -1.98 2.18
C TRP A 36 3.56 -2.73 1.02
N LYS A 37 3.84 -2.02 -0.07
CA LYS A 37 4.63 -2.50 -1.20
C LYS A 37 5.92 -1.71 -1.22
N VAL A 38 7.03 -2.40 -0.99
CA VAL A 38 8.33 -1.77 -0.73
C VAL A 38 9.32 -2.25 -1.78
N TYR A 39 9.85 -1.31 -2.54
CA TYR A 39 10.97 -1.52 -3.43
C TYR A 39 12.24 -0.95 -2.81
N ARG A 40 13.36 -1.62 -3.07
CA ARG A 40 14.72 -1.11 -2.85
C ARG A 40 15.51 -1.26 -4.13
N ASP A 41 16.13 -0.18 -4.60
CA ASP A 41 16.93 -0.15 -5.83
C ASP A 41 16.17 -0.74 -7.04
N GLY A 42 14.88 -0.40 -7.16
CA GLY A 42 13.97 -0.88 -8.20
C GLY A 42 13.49 -2.34 -8.05
N LYS A 43 13.91 -3.06 -7.00
CA LYS A 43 13.49 -4.45 -6.74
C LYS A 43 12.48 -4.52 -5.61
N LEU A 44 11.40 -5.28 -5.80
CA LEU A 44 10.44 -5.54 -4.73
C LEU A 44 11.12 -6.34 -3.62
N VAL A 45 11.20 -5.76 -2.42
CA VAL A 45 11.84 -6.41 -1.26
C VAL A 45 10.82 -6.87 -0.24
N HIS A 46 9.73 -6.12 0.00
CA HIS A 46 8.70 -6.51 0.96
C HIS A 46 7.26 -6.28 0.50
N LEU A 47 6.40 -7.17 0.96
CA LEU A 47 4.94 -7.06 0.96
C LEU A 47 4.45 -7.29 2.40
N VAL A 48 4.13 -6.21 3.12
CA VAL A 48 3.86 -6.29 4.57
C VAL A 48 2.42 -5.91 4.87
N PRO A 49 1.64 -6.70 5.65
CA PRO A 49 0.30 -6.29 6.08
C PRO A 49 0.29 -4.93 6.79
N ALA A 50 -0.65 -4.06 6.41
CA ALA A 50 -0.71 -2.66 6.87
C ALA A 50 -2.02 -2.32 7.61
N ARG A 51 -2.89 -3.30 7.84
CA ARG A 51 -4.17 -3.10 8.53
C ARG A 51 -3.97 -2.69 9.99
N ALA A 52 -3.18 -3.46 10.74
CA ALA A 52 -2.99 -3.25 12.18
C ALA A 52 -1.99 -2.14 12.54
N LYS A 53 -1.04 -1.82 11.65
CA LYS A 53 0.01 -0.83 11.90
C LYS A 53 -0.06 0.30 10.88
N PHE A 54 -0.10 1.53 11.37
CA PHE A 54 -0.21 2.75 10.56
C PHE A 54 1.16 3.30 10.13
N PHE A 55 2.21 2.51 10.30
CA PHE A 55 3.54 2.87 9.85
C PHE A 55 4.33 1.66 9.34
N TYR A 56 5.35 1.96 8.54
CA TYR A 56 6.41 1.05 8.14
C TYR A 56 7.74 1.61 8.63
N ASP A 57 8.53 0.77 9.32
CA ASP A 57 9.78 1.17 9.95
C ASP A 57 10.98 0.88 9.03
N LEU A 58 11.85 1.88 8.86
CA LEU A 58 13.06 1.83 8.05
C LEU A 58 14.33 1.64 8.89
N ALA A 59 14.27 1.73 10.22
CA ALA A 59 15.46 1.81 11.08
C ALA A 59 16.48 0.67 10.85
N ASP A 60 16.01 -0.57 10.69
CA ASP A 60 16.88 -1.74 10.49
C ASP A 60 17.11 -2.10 9.01
N GLN A 61 16.62 -1.27 8.08
CA GLN A 61 16.67 -1.56 6.66
C GLN A 61 18.05 -1.24 6.06
N PRO A 62 18.54 -2.03 5.09
CA PRO A 62 19.79 -1.75 4.39
C PRO A 62 19.78 -0.43 3.62
N ALA A 63 20.95 0.17 3.44
CA ALA A 63 21.10 1.36 2.61
C ALA A 63 20.57 1.11 1.19
N GLY A 64 20.13 2.18 0.56
CA GLY A 64 19.68 2.17 -0.84
C GLY A 64 18.47 3.07 -1.06
N HIS A 65 17.99 3.04 -2.31
CA HIS A 65 16.87 3.85 -2.74
C HIS A 65 15.54 3.12 -2.51
N TYR A 66 14.70 3.65 -1.65
CA TYR A 66 13.40 3.05 -1.32
C TYR A 66 12.26 3.73 -2.05
N GLU A 67 11.35 2.92 -2.61
CA GLU A 67 10.05 3.37 -3.12
C GLU A 67 8.92 2.59 -2.43
N ILE A 68 8.05 3.31 -1.74
CA ILE A 68 7.05 2.71 -0.84
C ILE A 68 5.66 3.27 -1.15
N CYS A 69 4.69 2.38 -1.35
CA CYS A 69 3.27 2.73 -1.43
C CYS A 69 2.40 1.71 -0.68
N LEU A 70 1.10 2.02 -0.54
CA LEU A 70 0.10 1.09 -0.05
C LEU A 70 -0.73 0.55 -1.20
N GLU A 71 -1.04 -0.74 -1.10
CA GLU A 71 -2.01 -1.40 -1.96
C GLU A 71 -3.18 -1.98 -1.15
N MET A 72 -4.36 -2.01 -1.76
CA MET A 72 -5.54 -2.71 -1.24
C MET A 72 -6.06 -3.73 -2.24
N TRP A 73 -6.54 -4.87 -1.73
CA TRP A 73 -7.17 -5.91 -2.54
C TRP A 73 -8.54 -5.47 -3.07
N ARG A 74 -8.75 -5.60 -4.37
CA ARG A 74 -10.04 -5.43 -5.02
C ARG A 74 -10.51 -6.75 -5.59
N TYR A 75 -11.73 -7.18 -5.26
CA TYR A 75 -12.39 -8.28 -5.93
C TYR A 75 -12.83 -7.85 -7.34
N THR A 76 -12.50 -8.62 -8.37
CA THR A 76 -12.79 -8.29 -9.78
C THR A 76 -13.76 -9.26 -10.46
N GLY A 77 -14.03 -10.43 -9.88
CA GLY A 77 -14.87 -11.45 -10.49
C GLY A 77 -15.77 -12.22 -9.51
N SER A 78 -16.75 -12.93 -10.07
CA SER A 78 -17.62 -13.87 -9.36
C SER A 78 -17.26 -15.35 -9.63
N HIS A 79 -16.17 -15.61 -10.36
CA HIS A 79 -15.69 -16.94 -10.74
C HIS A 79 -14.23 -17.13 -10.32
N SER A 80 -13.86 -18.38 -10.04
CA SER A 80 -12.67 -18.82 -9.29
C SER A 80 -11.30 -18.48 -9.91
N GLU A 81 -11.24 -18.07 -11.17
CA GLU A 81 -9.96 -17.90 -11.88
C GLU A 81 -9.40 -16.47 -11.83
N ASP A 82 -10.21 -15.47 -11.43
CA ASP A 82 -9.74 -14.10 -11.20
C ASP A 82 -10.43 -13.49 -9.97
N LEU A 83 -9.95 -13.91 -8.79
CA LEU A 83 -10.50 -13.51 -7.49
C LEU A 83 -10.27 -12.03 -7.17
N GLY A 84 -9.37 -11.34 -7.88
CA GLY A 84 -9.05 -9.96 -7.58
C GLY A 84 -7.62 -9.55 -7.88
N LYS A 85 -7.33 -8.29 -7.58
CA LYS A 85 -6.00 -7.70 -7.73
C LYS A 85 -5.72 -6.66 -6.67
N TYR A 86 -4.44 -6.46 -6.37
CA TYR A 86 -4.01 -5.33 -5.57
C TYR A 86 -4.00 -4.05 -6.41
N LEU A 87 -4.54 -2.98 -5.85
CA LEU A 87 -4.52 -1.64 -6.42
C LEU A 87 -3.74 -0.71 -5.51
N GLU A 88 -2.85 0.10 -6.07
CA GLU A 88 -2.17 1.17 -5.33
C GLU A 88 -3.19 2.22 -4.91
N ILE A 89 -3.26 2.53 -3.62
CA ILE A 89 -4.24 3.42 -3.00
C ILE A 89 -3.61 4.67 -2.37
N SER A 90 -2.29 4.86 -2.52
CA SER A 90 -1.59 6.00 -1.93
C SER A 90 -0.67 6.72 -2.90
N ASN A 91 -0.17 7.90 -2.50
CA ASN A 91 1.07 8.44 -3.05
C ASN A 91 2.24 7.48 -2.77
N ARG A 92 3.30 7.63 -3.55
CA ARG A 92 4.56 6.90 -3.37
C ARG A 92 5.55 7.78 -2.63
N ILE A 93 6.19 7.23 -1.60
CA ILE A 93 7.35 7.86 -0.97
C ILE A 93 8.60 7.31 -1.63
N SER A 94 9.48 8.21 -2.07
CA SER A 94 10.81 7.92 -2.54
C SER A 94 11.80 8.50 -1.53
N TYR A 95 12.73 7.67 -1.04
CA TYR A 95 13.64 8.03 0.04
C TYR A 95 14.98 7.32 -0.09
N GLU A 96 16.09 8.04 0.11
CA GLU A 96 17.43 7.48 0.14
C GLU A 96 17.84 7.19 1.58
N LEU A 97 18.09 5.93 1.91
CA LEU A 97 18.60 5.55 3.22
C LEU A 97 20.12 5.43 3.17
N GLN A 98 20.81 6.30 3.90
CA GLN A 98 22.26 6.34 4.02
C GLN A 98 22.62 5.90 5.44
N ARG A 99 23.34 4.77 5.58
CA ARG A 99 23.85 4.28 6.86
C ARG A 99 25.28 3.78 6.68
#